data_AF-A0A2S1RA05-F1
#
_entry.id   AF-A0A2S1RA05-F1
#
_cell.length_a   1.000
_cell.length_b   1.000
_cell.length_c   1.000
_cell.angle_alpha   90.00
_cell.angle_beta   90.00
_cell.angle_gamma   90.00
#
_symmetry.space_group_name_H-M   'P 1'
#
loop_
_entity.id
_entity.type
_entity.pdbx_description
1 polymer ?
#
loop_
_entity_poly.entity_id
_entity_poly.type
_entity_poly.pdbx_seq_one_letter_code
_entity_poly.pdbx_strand_id
1 'polypeptide(L)'
;MGNTAAAAAGETAAAVAQGPLGAVVLAFEQVAVTAEAARVREAGRELAEGAVSLSAALEEASVVAAAAQAGGAGGLLTGGALAECAALLARRARDLEEETERSADGMARAAGLLAAADEEVAGRVAGAGP
;
A
#
# COMPACT_ATOMS: atom_id res chain seq x y z
N MET A 1 35.66 20.13 30.11
CA MET A 1 34.74 21.27 29.97
C MET A 1 34.15 21.32 28.56
N GLY A 2 33.28 20.37 28.19
CA GLY A 2 32.74 20.25 26.82
C GLY A 2 31.24 19.92 26.74
N ASN A 3 30.50 20.03 27.86
CA ASN A 3 29.16 19.47 27.97
C ASN A 3 28.02 20.48 27.74
N THR A 4 28.31 21.79 27.80
CA THR A 4 27.27 22.84 27.82
C THR A 4 26.79 23.24 26.43
N ALA A 5 27.67 23.25 25.42
CA ALA A 5 27.31 23.60 24.05
C ALA A 5 26.47 22.51 23.36
N ALA A 6 26.74 21.23 23.65
CA ALA A 6 25.97 20.11 23.14
C ALA A 6 24.56 20.04 23.77
N ALA A 7 24.44 20.36 25.06
CA ALA A 7 23.16 20.45 25.75
C ALA A 7 22.27 21.58 25.17
N ALA A 8 22.83 22.77 24.93
CA ALA A 8 22.11 23.89 24.33
C ALA A 8 21.64 23.62 22.89
N ALA A 9 22.44 22.89 22.10
CA ALA A 9 22.05 22.45 20.76
C ALA A 9 20.94 21.37 20.79
N GLY A 10 20.96 20.49 21.79
CA GLY A 10 19.90 19.51 22.04
C GLY A 10 18.58 20.16 22.47
N GLU A 11 18.62 21.18 23.34
CA GLU A 11 17.45 21.96 23.76
C GLU A 11 16.82 22.74 22.60
N THR A 12 17.63 23.32 21.70
CA THR A 12 17.10 24.04 20.53
C THR A 12 16.51 23.09 19.49
N ALA A 13 17.11 21.93 19.26
CA ALA A 13 16.53 20.93 18.35
C ALA A 13 15.22 20.35 18.91
N ALA A 14 15.16 20.08 20.21
CA ALA A 14 13.93 19.63 20.88
C ALA A 14 12.85 20.72 20.86
N ALA A 15 13.20 21.98 21.15
CA ALA A 15 12.26 23.10 21.09
C ALA A 15 11.74 23.39 19.67
N VAL A 16 12.55 23.18 18.63
CA VAL A 16 12.13 23.30 17.22
C VAL A 16 11.20 22.14 16.83
N ALA A 17 11.49 20.92 17.29
CA ALA A 17 10.61 19.76 17.10
C ALA A 17 9.27 19.87 17.86
N GLN A 18 9.25 20.59 18.98
CA GLN A 18 8.04 20.87 19.78
C GLN A 18 7.32 22.17 19.38
N GLY A 19 7.94 22.98 18.52
CA GLY A 19 7.36 24.24 18.04
C GLY A 19 6.32 24.02 16.93
N PRO A 20 5.62 25.09 16.51
CA PRO A 20 4.62 25.04 15.44
C PRO A 20 5.13 24.40 14.14
N LEU A 21 6.44 24.50 13.86
CA LEU A 21 7.08 23.90 12.69
C LEU A 21 7.18 22.36 12.79
N GLY A 22 7.43 21.80 13.97
CA GLY A 22 7.46 20.34 14.16
C GLY A 22 6.08 19.70 14.01
N ALA A 23 5.04 20.34 14.54
CA ALA A 23 3.65 19.92 14.33
C ALA A 23 3.23 19.96 12.85
N VAL A 24 3.71 20.96 12.10
CA VAL A 24 3.46 21.08 10.65
C VAL A 24 4.16 19.97 9.86
N VAL A 25 5.39 19.58 10.23
CA VAL A 25 6.12 18.47 9.58
C VAL A 25 5.40 17.14 9.80
N LEU A 26 4.97 16.85 11.03
CA LEU A 26 4.21 15.63 11.35
C LEU A 26 2.86 15.58 10.62
N ALA A 27 2.13 16.69 10.58
CA ALA A 27 0.89 16.78 9.82
C ALA A 27 1.13 16.55 8.31
N PHE A 28 2.23 17.06 7.76
CA PHE A 28 2.62 16.82 6.37
C PHE A 28 2.94 15.35 6.11
N GLU A 29 3.70 14.69 7.00
CA GLU A 29 4.02 13.27 6.90
C GLU A 29 2.76 12.39 6.99
N GLN A 30 1.82 12.73 7.89
CA GLN A 30 0.53 12.05 8.02
C GLN A 30 -0.30 12.16 6.73
N VAL A 31 -0.32 13.35 6.12
CA VAL A 31 -1.00 13.59 4.83
C VAL A 31 -0.32 12.82 3.71
N ALA A 32 1.02 12.79 3.68
CA ALA A 32 1.78 12.06 2.69
C ALA A 32 1.52 10.54 2.77
N VAL A 33 1.50 9.97 3.97
CA VAL A 33 1.21 8.53 4.18
C VAL A 33 -0.24 8.20 3.82
N THR A 34 -1.19 9.07 4.15
CA THR A 34 -2.60 8.90 3.77
C THR A 34 -2.77 8.95 2.25
N ALA A 35 -2.11 9.89 1.58
CA ALA A 35 -2.11 10.01 0.13
C ALA A 35 -1.46 8.79 -0.53
N GLU A 36 -0.37 8.26 0.04
CA GLU A 36 0.27 7.04 -0.46
C GLU A 36 -0.62 5.81 -0.28
N ALA A 37 -1.29 5.67 0.88
CA ALA A 37 -2.25 4.59 1.09
C ALA A 37 -3.40 4.63 0.07
N ALA A 38 -3.85 5.83 -0.31
CA ALA A 38 -4.85 6.00 -1.38
C ALA A 38 -4.28 5.58 -2.75
N ARG A 39 -3.04 5.96 -3.09
CA ARG A 39 -2.37 5.53 -4.33
C ARG A 39 -2.22 4.00 -4.40
N VAL A 40 -1.87 3.36 -3.28
CA VAL A 40 -1.74 1.89 -3.20
C VAL A 40 -3.09 1.20 -3.44
N ARG A 41 -4.20 1.72 -2.89
CA ARG A 41 -5.54 1.18 -3.17
C ARG A 41 -5.92 1.35 -4.63
N GLU A 42 -5.63 2.51 -5.22
CA GLU A 42 -5.94 2.76 -6.62
C GLU A 42 -5.15 1.85 -7.56
N ALA A 43 -3.83 1.72 -7.34
CA ALA A 43 -3.00 0.79 -8.08
C ALA A 43 -3.47 -0.67 -7.93
N GLY A 44 -3.94 -1.06 -6.74
CA GLY A 44 -4.55 -2.38 -6.51
C GLY A 44 -5.80 -2.61 -7.35
N ARG A 45 -6.70 -1.61 -7.43
CA ARG A 45 -7.91 -1.66 -8.25
C ARG A 45 -7.61 -1.71 -9.74
N GLU A 46 -6.74 -0.82 -10.23
CA GLU A 46 -6.32 -0.81 -11.65
C GLU A 46 -5.74 -2.17 -12.06
N LEU A 47 -4.95 -2.79 -11.19
CA LEU A 47 -4.37 -4.11 -11.46
C LEU A 47 -5.42 -5.22 -11.45
N ALA A 48 -6.40 -5.15 -10.54
CA ALA A 48 -7.51 -6.10 -10.48
C ALA A 48 -8.40 -5.99 -11.75
N GLU A 49 -8.72 -4.78 -12.18
CA GLU A 49 -9.45 -4.51 -13.44
C GLU A 49 -8.68 -5.03 -14.66
N GLY A 50 -7.38 -4.77 -14.73
CA GLY A 50 -6.51 -5.29 -15.78
C GLY A 50 -6.47 -6.83 -15.82
N ALA A 51 -6.45 -7.47 -14.66
CA ALA A 51 -6.49 -8.93 -14.56
C ALA A 51 -7.85 -9.52 -14.97
N VAL A 52 -8.97 -8.86 -14.66
CA VAL A 52 -10.30 -9.25 -15.15
C VAL A 52 -10.36 -9.19 -16.67
N SER A 53 -9.86 -8.10 -17.27
CA SER A 53 -9.79 -7.93 -18.72
C SER A 53 -8.95 -9.04 -19.38
N LEU A 54 -7.78 -9.35 -18.81
CA LEU A 54 -6.91 -10.41 -19.29
C LEU A 54 -7.55 -11.81 -19.12
N SER A 55 -8.25 -12.06 -18.01
CA SER A 55 -9.00 -13.31 -17.80
C SER A 55 -10.07 -13.50 -18.88
N ALA A 56 -10.84 -12.46 -19.20
CA ALA A 56 -11.85 -12.51 -20.25
C ALA A 56 -11.23 -12.79 -21.63
N ALA A 57 -10.09 -12.16 -21.95
CA ALA A 57 -9.37 -12.42 -23.20
C ALA A 57 -8.86 -13.87 -23.30
N LEU A 58 -8.39 -14.45 -22.19
CA LEU A 58 -7.95 -15.85 -22.12
C LEU A 58 -9.14 -16.83 -22.28
N GLU A 59 -10.28 -16.52 -21.68
CA GLU A 59 -11.52 -17.30 -21.87
C GLU A 59 -11.98 -17.26 -23.33
N GLU A 60 -12.00 -16.09 -23.97
CA GLU A 60 -12.33 -15.96 -25.39
C GLU A 60 -11.34 -16.75 -26.27
N ALA A 61 -10.03 -16.63 -26.00
CA ALA A 61 -9.00 -17.39 -26.70
C ALA A 61 -9.18 -18.92 -26.50
N SER A 62 -9.64 -19.35 -25.32
CA SER A 62 -9.90 -20.77 -25.03
C SER A 62 -11.04 -21.33 -25.90
N VAL A 63 -12.11 -20.55 -26.08
CA VAL A 63 -13.26 -20.91 -26.93
C VAL A 63 -12.85 -20.95 -28.39
N VAL A 64 -12.08 -19.96 -28.86
CA VAL A 64 -11.55 -19.92 -30.22
C VAL A 64 -10.63 -21.11 -30.49
N ALA A 65 -9.74 -21.46 -29.55
CA ALA A 65 -8.86 -22.61 -29.68
C ALA A 65 -9.61 -23.94 -29.73
N ALA A 66 -10.67 -24.09 -28.92
CA ALA A 66 -11.55 -25.25 -28.95
C ALA A 66 -12.34 -25.36 -30.27
N ALA A 67 -12.83 -24.23 -30.80
CA ALA A 67 -13.59 -24.17 -32.06
C ALA A 67 -12.70 -24.38 -33.30
N ALA A 68 -11.50 -23.80 -33.34
CA ALA A 68 -10.57 -23.87 -34.46
C ALA A 68 -10.02 -25.29 -34.72
N GLN A 69 -10.08 -26.16 -33.71
CA GLN A 69 -9.58 -27.54 -33.78
C GLN A 69 -10.68 -28.59 -33.57
N ALA A 70 -11.91 -28.32 -34.00
CA ALA A 70 -13.06 -29.22 -33.91
C ALA A 70 -12.91 -30.61 -34.60
N GLY A 71 -11.69 -31.02 -34.97
CA GLY A 71 -11.34 -32.37 -35.42
C GLY A 71 -10.09 -33.00 -34.78
N GLY A 72 -9.45 -32.38 -33.78
CA GLY A 72 -8.19 -32.88 -33.19
C GLY A 72 -8.06 -32.69 -31.67
N ALA A 73 -7.49 -33.68 -30.98
CA ALA A 73 -7.33 -33.70 -29.52
C ALA A 73 -6.54 -32.50 -28.95
N GLY A 74 -5.74 -31.80 -29.77
CA GLY A 74 -4.94 -30.64 -29.36
C GLY A 74 -5.75 -29.41 -28.96
N GLY A 75 -6.93 -29.18 -29.55
CA GLY A 75 -7.79 -28.02 -29.22
C GLY A 75 -8.43 -28.08 -27.84
N LEU A 76 -8.76 -29.29 -27.39
CA LEU A 76 -9.34 -29.53 -26.06
C LEU A 76 -8.29 -29.29 -24.96
N LEU A 77 -7.02 -29.65 -25.21
CA LEU A 77 -5.94 -29.46 -24.24
C LEU A 77 -5.50 -28.00 -24.13
N THR A 78 -5.37 -27.28 -25.25
CA THR A 78 -4.98 -25.86 -25.24
C THR A 78 -6.11 -24.96 -24.75
N GLY A 79 -7.36 -25.24 -25.10
CA GLY A 79 -8.52 -24.53 -24.58
C GLY A 79 -8.67 -24.72 -23.06
N GLY A 80 -8.55 -25.96 -22.56
CA GLY A 80 -8.59 -26.23 -21.13
C GLY A 80 -7.50 -25.51 -20.33
N ALA A 81 -6.27 -25.50 -20.82
CA ALA A 81 -5.15 -24.80 -20.18
C ALA A 81 -5.37 -23.27 -20.13
N LEU A 82 -5.93 -22.67 -21.19
CA LEU A 82 -6.23 -21.24 -21.22
C LEU A 82 -7.35 -20.87 -20.23
N ALA A 83 -8.38 -21.70 -20.11
CA ALA A 83 -9.45 -21.50 -19.12
C ALA A 83 -8.94 -21.64 -17.67
N GLU A 84 -8.04 -22.60 -17.42
CA GLU A 84 -7.39 -22.75 -16.11
C GLU A 84 -6.50 -21.54 -15.77
N CYS A 85 -5.71 -21.05 -16.75
CA CYS A 85 -4.93 -19.83 -16.59
C CYS A 85 -5.79 -18.61 -16.26
N ALA A 86 -6.95 -18.46 -16.91
CA ALA A 86 -7.91 -17.40 -16.62
C ALA A 86 -8.43 -17.50 -15.17
N ALA A 87 -8.84 -18.69 -14.74
CA ALA A 87 -9.32 -18.91 -13.37
C ALA A 87 -8.25 -18.64 -12.30
N LEU A 88 -7.00 -19.06 -12.53
CA LEU A 88 -5.88 -18.81 -11.63
C LEU A 88 -5.54 -17.32 -11.56
N LEU A 89 -5.55 -16.62 -12.71
CA LEU A 89 -5.33 -15.18 -12.76
C LEU A 89 -6.41 -14.41 -12.01
N ALA A 90 -7.69 -14.74 -12.22
CA ALA A 90 -8.81 -14.11 -11.52
C ALA A 90 -8.78 -14.36 -10.00
N ARG A 91 -8.32 -15.54 -9.57
CA ARG A 91 -8.08 -15.81 -8.14
C ARG A 91 -6.92 -14.98 -7.61
N ARG A 92 -5.79 -14.95 -8.31
CA ARG A 92 -4.60 -14.21 -7.87
C ARG A 92 -4.84 -12.69 -7.83
N ALA A 93 -5.63 -12.16 -8.74
CA ALA A 93 -6.02 -10.76 -8.78
C ALA A 93 -6.80 -10.36 -7.53
N ARG A 94 -7.80 -11.17 -7.13
CA ARG A 94 -8.58 -10.95 -5.90
C ARG A 94 -7.70 -11.04 -4.66
N ASP A 95 -6.85 -12.07 -4.57
CA ASP A 95 -5.91 -12.22 -3.44
C ASP A 95 -5.01 -10.98 -3.31
N LEU A 96 -4.57 -10.42 -4.45
CA LEU A 96 -3.71 -9.23 -4.47
C LEU A 96 -4.47 -7.95 -4.11
N GLU A 97 -5.70 -7.78 -4.59
CA GLU A 97 -6.57 -6.67 -4.22
C GLU A 97 -6.77 -6.62 -2.70
N GLU A 98 -7.14 -7.75 -2.09
CA GLU A 98 -7.28 -7.88 -0.63
C GLU A 98 -5.97 -7.61 0.12
N GLU A 99 -4.83 -8.02 -0.43
CA GLU A 99 -3.51 -7.77 0.16
C GLU A 99 -3.12 -6.28 0.10
N THR A 100 -3.37 -5.62 -1.03
CA THR A 100 -3.12 -4.18 -1.18
C THR A 100 -4.02 -3.35 -0.27
N GLU A 101 -5.29 -3.75 -0.10
CA GLU A 101 -6.21 -3.10 0.83
C GLU A 101 -5.75 -3.26 2.28
N ARG A 102 -5.40 -4.48 2.70
CA ARG A 102 -4.83 -4.73 4.04
C ARG A 102 -3.55 -3.94 4.30
N SER A 103 -2.68 -3.81 3.29
CA SER A 103 -1.46 -3.03 3.37
C SER A 103 -1.76 -1.54 3.57
N ALA A 104 -2.65 -0.98 2.74
CA ALA A 104 -3.08 0.42 2.85
C ALA A 104 -3.75 0.73 4.21
N ASP A 105 -4.57 -0.19 4.72
CA ASP A 105 -5.13 -0.09 6.06
C ASP A 105 -4.06 -0.15 7.15
N GLY A 106 -3.07 -1.02 6.99
CA GLY A 106 -1.91 -1.10 7.88
C GLY A 106 -1.11 0.20 7.93
N MET A 107 -0.86 0.82 6.77
CA MET A 107 -0.19 2.12 6.66
C MET A 107 -0.98 3.21 7.39
N ALA A 108 -2.30 3.29 7.17
CA ALA A 108 -3.15 4.28 7.83
C ALA A 108 -3.17 4.09 9.36
N ARG A 109 -3.25 2.84 9.84
CA ARG A 109 -3.18 2.55 11.29
C ARG A 109 -1.81 2.90 11.88
N ALA A 110 -0.71 2.55 11.20
CA ALA A 110 0.63 2.85 11.66
C ALA A 110 0.88 4.36 11.75
N ALA A 111 0.43 5.13 10.74
CA ALA A 111 0.49 6.59 10.79
C ALA A 111 -0.30 7.16 11.97
N GLY A 112 -1.50 6.64 12.25
CA GLY A 112 -2.29 7.03 13.42
C GLY A 112 -1.58 6.76 14.75
N LEU A 113 -0.93 5.60 14.89
CA LEU A 113 -0.16 5.25 16.09
C LEU A 113 1.09 6.11 16.26
N LEU A 114 1.80 6.43 15.17
CA LEU A 114 2.97 7.30 15.20
C LEU A 114 2.59 8.71 15.65
N ALA A 115 1.54 9.29 15.06
CA ALA A 115 1.03 10.60 15.47
C ALA A 115 0.65 10.65 16.96
N ALA A 116 -0.03 9.62 17.47
CA ALA A 116 -0.38 9.53 18.89
C ALA A 116 0.86 9.42 19.80
N ALA A 117 1.87 8.65 19.38
CA ALA A 117 3.13 8.53 20.11
C ALA A 117 3.91 9.85 20.13
N ASP A 118 3.92 10.59 19.02
CA ASP A 118 4.57 11.90 18.92
C ASP A 118 3.87 12.94 19.81
N GLU A 119 2.54 12.95 19.87
CA GLU A 119 1.77 13.80 20.79
C GLU A 119 2.10 13.47 22.26
N GLU A 120 2.22 12.19 22.62
CA GLU A 120 2.57 11.76 23.97
C GLU A 120 4.00 12.20 24.35
N VAL A 121 4.96 12.03 23.44
CA VAL A 121 6.34 12.48 23.63
C VAL A 121 6.40 14.00 23.76
N ALA A 122 5.69 14.74 22.90
CA ALA A 122 5.63 16.19 22.98
C ALA A 122 5.06 16.66 24.32
N GLY A 123 4.00 16.02 24.83
CA GLY A 123 3.41 16.30 26.14
C GLY A 123 4.36 15.99 27.30
N ARG A 124 5.06 14.85 27.26
CA ARG A 124 6.06 14.48 28.28
C ARG A 124 7.24 15.45 28.32
N VAL A 125 7.75 15.87 27.16
CA VAL A 125 8.87 16.81 27.09
C VAL A 125 8.43 18.22 27.51
N ALA A 126 7.21 18.67 27.16
CA ALA A 126 6.66 19.95 27.62
C ALA A 126 6.45 20.00 29.14
N GLY A 127 6.09 18.87 29.76
CA GLY A 127 5.96 18.74 31.22
C GLY A 127 7.28 18.49 31.97
N ALA A 128 8.38 18.23 31.26
CA ALA A 128 9.71 17.96 31.82
C ALA A 128 10.65 19.17 31.78
N GLY A 129 10.15 20.35 31.38
CA GLY A 129 10.91 21.60 31.50
C GLY A 129 11.18 21.95 32.98
N PRO A 130 12.33 22.60 33.30
CA PRO A 130 12.67 23.02 34.66
C PRO A 130 11.71 24.07 35.24
#